data_AF-A0A2V9KQ24-F1
#
_entry.id   AF-A0A2V9KQ24-F1
#
_cell.length_a   1.000
_cell.length_b   1.000
_cell.length_c   1.000
_cell.angle_alpha   90.00
_cell.angle_beta   90.00
_cell.angle_gamma   90.00
#
_symmetry.space_group_name_H-M   'P 1'
#
loop_
_entity.id
_entity.type
_entity.pdbx_description
1 polymer ?
#
loop_
_entity_poly.entity_id
_entity_poly.type
_entity_poly.pdbx_seq_one_letter_code
_entity_poly.pdbx_strand_id
1 'polypeptide(L)'
;MDGKDLFRKLFEYDRWGNQQALASLSTVGEAVERPRKIFCHVLGAQQLWLSRFEAPQHPDVDPWPLLPLPACRAAVEELHQGWTALLDRLTAEQLAGDLVYRNTKGVEFKTPIQDVLMQLVMHRHALGLSSRAGCGGCPRSRGQAVADRLRGLGPSISGDREIVTRGW
;
A
#
# COMPACT_ATOMS: atom_id res chain seq x y z
N MET A 1 7.01 -23.29 7.54
CA MET A 1 6.74 -21.95 8.08
C MET A 1 5.29 -21.68 7.75
N ASP A 2 4.44 -21.41 8.74
CA ASP A 2 3.04 -21.09 8.45
C ASP A 2 2.95 -19.72 7.75
N GLY A 3 1.84 -19.44 7.08
CA GLY A 3 1.66 -18.16 6.36
C GLY A 3 1.67 -16.94 7.27
N LYS A 4 1.17 -17.07 8.50
CA LYS A 4 1.17 -15.99 9.51
C LYS A 4 2.58 -15.69 10.01
N ASP A 5 3.39 -16.71 10.24
CA ASP A 5 4.80 -16.58 10.64
C ASP A 5 5.62 -15.85 9.58
N LEU A 6 5.34 -16.10 8.30
CA LEU A 6 5.95 -15.33 7.21
C LEU A 6 5.56 -13.85 7.31
N PHE A 7 4.27 -13.53 7.40
CA PHE A 7 3.82 -12.14 7.48
C PHE A 7 4.29 -11.43 8.76
N ARG A 8 4.37 -12.12 9.90
CA ARG A 8 4.97 -11.55 11.12
C ARG A 8 6.41 -11.10 10.89
N LYS A 9 7.23 -11.94 10.25
CA LYS A 9 8.62 -11.57 9.91
C LYS A 9 8.67 -10.41 8.92
N LEU A 10 7.75 -10.38 7.95
CA LEU A 10 7.67 -9.30 6.97
C LEU A 10 7.28 -7.96 7.61
N PHE A 11 6.34 -7.94 8.56
CA PHE A 11 5.96 -6.72 9.28
C PHE A 11 6.97 -6.29 10.35
N GLU A 12 7.77 -7.22 10.89
CA GLU A 12 8.95 -6.86 11.70
C GLU A 12 10.02 -6.18 10.84
N TYR A 13 10.28 -6.73 9.65
CA TYR A 13 11.16 -6.09 8.67
C TYR A 13 10.63 -4.73 8.20
N ASP A 14 9.31 -4.63 8.02
CA ASP A 14 8.64 -3.38 7.70
C ASP A 14 8.92 -2.32 8.81
N ARG A 15 8.64 -2.66 10.08
CA ARG A 15 8.94 -1.79 11.22
C ARG A 15 10.41 -1.36 11.25
N TRP A 16 11.35 -2.29 11.15
CA TRP A 16 12.78 -1.99 11.13
C TRP A 16 13.12 -0.98 10.03
N GLY A 17 12.72 -1.23 8.79
CA GLY A 17 13.07 -0.31 7.70
C GLY A 17 12.39 1.06 7.83
N ASN A 18 11.20 1.15 8.43
CA ASN A 18 10.56 2.44 8.75
C ASN A 18 11.35 3.20 9.81
N GLN A 19 11.87 2.52 10.83
CA GLN A 19 12.74 3.14 11.83
C GLN A 19 14.06 3.64 11.22
N GLN A 20 14.65 2.90 10.28
CA GLN A 20 15.85 3.34 9.56
C GLN A 20 15.58 4.57 8.68
N ALA A 21 14.42 4.61 8.01
CA ALA A 21 13.99 5.78 7.24
C ALA A 21 13.79 7.01 8.15
N LEU A 22 13.14 6.84 9.30
CA LEU A 22 12.95 7.89 10.30
C LEU A 22 14.28 8.43 10.84
N ALA A 23 15.22 7.54 11.16
CA ALA A 23 16.56 7.92 11.61
C ALA A 23 17.27 8.77 10.54
N SER A 24 17.20 8.36 9.27
CA SER A 24 17.78 9.10 8.14
C SER A 24 17.10 10.46 7.92
N LEU A 25 15.77 10.54 8.03
CA LEU A 25 15.06 11.82 7.93
C LEU A 25 15.40 12.78 9.08
N SER A 26 15.70 12.24 10.26
CA SER A 26 16.04 13.04 11.44
C SER A 26 17.42 13.70 11.33
N THR A 27 18.34 13.19 10.52
CA THR A 27 19.68 13.79 10.34
C THR A 27 19.67 15.01 9.41
N VAL A 28 18.70 15.09 8.50
CA VAL A 28 18.58 16.16 7.49
C VAL A 28 17.57 17.24 7.89
N GLY A 29 16.77 17.00 8.94
CA GLY A 29 15.79 17.96 9.47
C GLY A 29 14.62 18.25 8.52
N GLU A 30 13.83 19.27 8.84
CA GLU A 30 12.63 19.67 8.08
C GLU A 30 12.94 20.25 6.68
N ALA A 31 14.22 20.49 6.36
CA ALA A 31 14.66 21.03 5.07
C ALA A 31 14.34 20.13 3.87
N VAL A 32 13.97 18.86 4.10
CA VAL A 32 13.68 17.87 3.04
C VAL A 32 12.20 17.47 3.06
N GLU A 33 11.36 18.43 2.66
CA GLU A 33 9.90 18.28 2.57
C GLU A 33 9.45 17.07 1.74
N ARG A 34 10.11 16.80 0.61
CA ARG A 34 9.67 15.76 -0.33
C ARG A 34 9.85 14.33 0.23
N PRO A 35 11.02 13.92 0.74
CA PRO A 35 11.19 12.64 1.41
C PRO A 35 10.24 12.45 2.60
N ARG A 36 10.01 13.51 3.41
CA ARG A 36 9.06 13.45 4.52
C ARG A 36 7.63 13.18 4.02
N LYS A 37 7.18 13.87 2.97
CA LYS A 37 5.86 13.62 2.35
C LYS A 37 5.71 12.19 1.84
N ILE A 38 6.73 11.66 1.17
CA ILE A 38 6.72 10.26 0.69
C ILE A 38 6.67 9.29 1.86
N PHE A 39 7.44 9.54 2.92
CA PHE A 39 7.41 8.69 4.10
C PHE A 39 6.04 8.72 4.80
N CYS A 40 5.46 9.91 4.97
CA CYS A 40 4.12 10.04 5.54
C CYS A 40 3.06 9.35 4.66
N HIS A 41 3.21 9.38 3.34
CA HIS A 41 2.35 8.63 2.42
C HIS A 41 2.43 7.12 2.65
N VAL A 42 3.63 6.55 2.89
CA VAL A 42 3.76 5.13 3.23
C VAL A 42 2.98 4.80 4.52
N LEU A 43 3.08 5.65 5.55
CA LEU A 43 2.34 5.46 6.80
C LEU A 43 0.83 5.60 6.58
N GLY A 44 0.38 6.64 5.90
CA GLY A 44 -1.04 6.88 5.62
C GLY A 44 -1.66 5.76 4.78
N ALA A 45 -0.93 5.24 3.79
CA ALA A 45 -1.36 4.09 3.01
C ALA A 45 -1.54 2.85 3.88
N GLN A 46 -0.59 2.55 4.78
CA GLN A 46 -0.74 1.43 5.70
C GLN A 46 -1.92 1.63 6.67
N GLN A 47 -2.12 2.83 7.21
CA GLN A 47 -3.24 3.15 8.09
C GLN A 47 -4.58 2.95 7.38
N LEU A 48 -4.69 3.45 6.15
CA LEU A 48 -5.87 3.29 5.30
C LEU A 48 -6.18 1.81 5.06
N TRP A 49 -5.17 0.98 4.79
CA TRP A 49 -5.40 -0.44 4.56
C TRP A 49 -5.74 -1.19 5.85
N LEU A 50 -5.08 -0.87 6.96
CA LEU A 50 -5.41 -1.48 8.25
C LEU A 50 -6.87 -1.18 8.63
N SER A 51 -7.33 0.06 8.42
CA SER A 51 -8.71 0.44 8.72
C SER A 51 -9.73 -0.34 7.87
N ARG A 52 -9.38 -0.79 6.65
CA ARG A 52 -10.24 -1.68 5.85
C ARG A 52 -10.42 -3.07 6.43
N PHE A 53 -9.47 -3.56 7.20
CA PHE A 53 -9.62 -4.83 7.92
C PHE A 53 -10.50 -4.69 9.17
N GLU A 54 -10.64 -3.48 9.72
CA GLU A 54 -11.40 -3.20 10.94
C GLU A 54 -12.82 -2.72 10.62
N ALA A 55 -12.94 -1.81 9.66
CA ALA A 55 -14.19 -1.17 9.22
C ALA A 55 -14.22 -1.01 7.68
N PRO A 56 -14.52 -2.09 6.92
CA PRO A 56 -14.43 -2.11 5.45
C PRO A 56 -15.32 -1.10 4.72
N GLN A 57 -16.33 -0.55 5.39
CA GLN A 57 -17.35 0.31 4.79
C GLN A 57 -17.05 1.82 4.92
N HIS A 58 -16.18 2.24 5.83
CA HIS A 58 -15.91 3.65 6.10
C HIS A 58 -14.43 3.92 6.45
N PRO A 59 -13.51 3.78 5.50
CA PRO A 59 -12.13 4.21 5.73
C PRO A 59 -12.06 5.74 5.68
N ASP A 60 -12.19 6.42 6.82
CA ASP A 60 -11.95 7.87 6.96
C ASP A 60 -10.49 8.13 7.36
N VAL A 61 -9.57 7.74 6.47
CA VAL A 61 -8.12 7.90 6.68
C VAL A 61 -7.52 8.54 5.45
N ASP A 62 -6.80 9.64 5.64
CA ASP A 62 -6.05 10.31 4.58
C ASP A 62 -4.78 9.50 4.23
N PRO A 63 -4.61 9.04 2.97
CA PRO A 63 -3.40 8.34 2.55
C PRO A 63 -2.19 9.29 2.35
N TRP A 64 -2.37 10.60 2.43
CA TRP A 64 -1.30 11.61 2.29
C TRP A 64 -1.18 12.53 3.53
N PRO A 65 -1.08 11.96 4.74
CA PRO A 65 -0.98 12.79 5.92
C PRO A 65 0.32 13.58 5.88
N LEU A 66 0.34 14.75 6.52
CA LEU A 66 1.57 15.54 6.69
C LEU A 66 1.94 15.57 8.17
N LEU A 67 2.63 14.53 8.62
CA LEU A 67 2.99 14.36 10.03
C LEU A 67 4.35 15.00 10.35
N PRO A 68 4.52 15.61 11.54
CA PRO A 68 5.84 15.95 12.05
C PRO A 68 6.61 14.68 12.46
N LEU A 69 7.95 14.72 12.48
CA LEU A 69 8.79 13.54 12.74
C LEU A 69 8.45 12.79 14.05
N PRO A 70 8.11 13.46 15.18
CA PRO A 70 7.66 12.74 16.38
C PRO A 70 6.37 11.94 16.17
N ALA A 71 5.40 12.49 15.42
CA ALA A 71 4.15 11.80 15.10
C ALA A 71 4.39 10.65 14.11
N CYS A 72 5.29 10.81 13.15
CA CYS A 72 5.74 9.71 12.29
C CYS A 72 6.30 8.53 13.12
N ARG A 73 7.09 8.81 14.16
CA ARG A 73 7.65 7.78 15.04
C ARG A 73 6.55 7.00 15.77
N ALA A 74 5.56 7.71 16.33
CA ALA A 74 4.42 7.07 16.98
C ALA A 74 3.64 6.19 15.99
N ALA A 75 3.33 6.73 14.80
CA ALA A 75 2.60 6.02 13.76
C ALA A 75 3.28 4.72 13.30
N VAL A 76 4.61 4.65 13.26
CA VAL A 76 5.34 3.40 12.93
C VAL A 76 5.08 2.30 13.96
N GLU A 77 5.11 2.65 15.25
CA GLU A 77 4.87 1.68 16.32
C GLU A 77 3.40 1.26 16.38
N GLU A 78 2.47 2.21 16.23
CA GLU A 78 1.03 1.95 16.16
C GLU A 78 0.68 1.03 14.98
N LEU A 79 1.23 1.29 13.81
CA LEU A 79 1.03 0.45 12.62
C LEU A 79 1.54 -0.97 12.84
N HIS A 80 2.75 -1.12 13.38
CA HIS A 80 3.30 -2.45 13.65
C HIS A 80 2.44 -3.22 14.67
N GLN A 81 2.00 -2.56 15.73
CA GLN A 81 1.10 -3.16 16.72
C GLN A 81 -0.24 -3.57 16.07
N GLY A 82 -0.82 -2.69 15.25
CA GLY A 82 -2.06 -2.96 14.53
C GLY A 82 -1.97 -4.14 13.57
N TRP A 83 -0.91 -4.21 12.76
CA TRP A 83 -0.66 -5.34 11.86
C TRP A 83 -0.42 -6.65 12.62
N THR A 84 0.32 -6.59 13.73
CA THR A 84 0.58 -7.76 14.58
C THR A 84 -0.72 -8.28 15.20
N ALA A 85 -1.53 -7.38 15.78
CA ALA A 85 -2.82 -7.72 16.35
C ALA A 85 -3.79 -8.29 15.29
N LEU A 86 -3.79 -7.73 14.07
CA LEU A 86 -4.53 -8.28 12.94
C LEU A 86 -4.08 -9.70 12.61
N LEU A 87 -2.77 -9.95 12.50
CA LEU A 87 -2.27 -11.30 12.18
C LEU A 87 -2.60 -12.31 13.28
N ASP A 88 -2.57 -11.91 14.55
CA ASP A 88 -2.90 -12.76 15.68
C ASP A 88 -4.39 -13.15 15.68
N ARG A 89 -5.27 -12.25 15.26
CA ARG A 89 -6.73 -12.49 15.21
C ARG A 89 -7.15 -13.34 14.00
N LEU A 90 -6.36 -13.35 12.92
CA LEU A 90 -6.71 -14.07 11.69
C LEU A 90 -6.51 -15.59 11.85
N THR A 91 -7.51 -16.37 11.42
CA THR A 91 -7.34 -17.81 11.20
C THR A 91 -6.58 -18.08 9.91
N ALA A 92 -6.08 -19.32 9.74
CA ALA A 92 -5.40 -19.71 8.50
C ALA A 92 -6.33 -19.64 7.28
N GLU A 93 -7.61 -19.99 7.48
CA GLU A 93 -8.65 -19.94 6.45
C GLU A 93 -8.98 -18.50 6.08
N GLN A 94 -9.08 -17.61 7.06
CA GLN A 94 -9.29 -16.18 6.80
C GLN A 94 -8.10 -15.59 6.05
N LEU A 95 -6.87 -15.90 6.45
CA LEU A 95 -5.66 -15.44 5.75
C LEU A 95 -5.62 -15.93 4.29
N ALA A 96 -6.11 -17.13 4.00
CA ALA A 96 -6.20 -17.68 2.64
C ALA A 96 -7.40 -17.13 1.83
N GLY A 97 -8.26 -16.33 2.46
CA GLY A 97 -9.44 -15.74 1.85
C GLY A 97 -9.18 -14.37 1.21
N ASP A 98 -10.29 -13.71 0.90
CA ASP A 98 -10.30 -12.39 0.26
C ASP A 98 -10.80 -11.31 1.21
N LEU A 99 -10.23 -10.11 1.10
CA LEU A 99 -10.74 -8.89 1.69
C LEU A 99 -11.74 -8.25 0.72
N VAL A 100 -12.97 -8.05 1.19
CA VAL A 100 -13.97 -7.22 0.51
C VAL A 100 -13.94 -5.83 1.13
N TYR A 101 -13.71 -4.80 0.32
CA TYR A 101 -13.58 -3.41 0.78
C TYR A 101 -14.12 -2.43 -0.25
N ARG A 102 -14.39 -1.20 0.17
CA ARG A 102 -14.69 -0.10 -0.76
C ARG A 102 -13.50 0.84 -0.89
N ASN A 103 -13.25 1.29 -2.11
CA ASN A 103 -12.26 2.34 -2.36
C ASN A 103 -12.79 3.71 -1.92
N THR A 104 -11.96 4.75 -2.03
CA THR A 104 -12.33 6.14 -1.69
C THR A 104 -13.51 6.70 -2.51
N LYS A 105 -13.89 6.06 -3.61
CA LYS A 105 -15.05 6.40 -4.45
C LYS A 105 -16.29 5.56 -4.12
N GLY A 106 -16.24 4.74 -3.07
CA GLY A 106 -17.33 3.86 -2.65
C GLY A 106 -17.53 2.62 -3.53
N VAL A 107 -16.63 2.36 -4.49
CA VAL A 107 -16.71 1.18 -5.36
C VAL A 107 -16.15 -0.02 -4.60
N GLU A 108 -16.88 -1.13 -4.61
CA GLU A 108 -16.50 -2.37 -3.95
C GLU A 108 -15.46 -3.15 -4.75
N PHE A 109 -14.48 -3.69 -4.04
CA PHE A 109 -13.42 -4.53 -4.55
C PHE A 109 -13.26 -5.76 -3.67
N LYS A 110 -12.65 -6.79 -4.28
CA LYS A 110 -12.31 -8.04 -3.64
C LYS A 110 -10.89 -8.41 -4.01
N THR A 111 -10.02 -8.56 -3.01
CA THR A 111 -8.59 -8.83 -3.22
C THR A 111 -8.11 -9.88 -2.21
N PRO A 112 -7.30 -10.87 -2.61
CA PRO A 112 -6.74 -11.84 -1.67
C PRO A 112 -6.00 -11.15 -0.53
N ILE A 113 -6.22 -11.57 0.72
CA ILE A 113 -5.62 -10.91 1.88
C ILE A 113 -4.10 -10.97 1.81
N GLN A 114 -3.54 -12.11 1.38
CA GLN A 114 -2.10 -12.28 1.24
C GLN A 114 -1.49 -11.30 0.23
N ASP A 115 -2.20 -10.99 -0.85
CA ASP A 115 -1.75 -10.02 -1.86
C ASP A 115 -1.75 -8.60 -1.27
N VAL A 116 -2.77 -8.24 -0.49
CA VAL A 116 -2.84 -6.95 0.22
C VAL A 116 -1.66 -6.81 1.20
N LEU A 117 -1.44 -7.82 2.05
CA LEU A 117 -0.36 -7.80 3.04
C LEU A 117 1.03 -7.75 2.36
N MET A 118 1.21 -8.51 1.28
CA MET A 118 2.44 -8.48 0.50
C MET A 118 2.66 -7.10 -0.13
N GLN A 119 1.62 -6.52 -0.75
CA GLN A 119 1.71 -5.19 -1.34
C GLN A 119 2.12 -4.14 -0.30
N LEU A 120 1.60 -4.22 0.93
CA LEU A 120 1.89 -3.24 1.99
C LEU A 120 3.35 -3.29 2.44
N VAL A 121 3.89 -4.49 2.67
CA VAL A 121 5.30 -4.67 3.02
C VAL A 121 6.20 -4.21 1.86
N MET A 122 5.77 -4.47 0.62
CA MET A 122 6.49 -4.09 -0.60
C MET A 122 6.21 -2.65 -1.06
N HIS A 123 5.33 -1.91 -0.38
CA HIS A 123 4.87 -0.57 -0.81
C HIS A 123 6.02 0.45 -0.85
N ARG A 124 7.12 0.13 -0.18
CA ARG A 124 8.41 0.85 -0.24
C ARG A 124 9.05 0.78 -1.64
N HIS A 125 8.65 -0.17 -2.49
CA HIS A 125 9.30 -0.52 -3.76
C HIS A 125 8.40 -0.65 -5.00
N ALA A 126 7.07 -0.71 -4.90
CA ALA A 126 6.23 -0.84 -6.10
C ALA A 126 4.88 -0.09 -6.01
N LEU A 127 4.80 1.01 -6.76
CA LEU A 127 3.54 1.62 -7.19
C LEU A 127 2.86 0.67 -8.21
N GLY A 128 1.65 0.19 -7.89
CA GLY A 128 0.68 -0.27 -8.88
C GLY A 128 0.55 -1.78 -9.07
N LEU A 129 -0.24 -2.42 -8.22
CA LEU A 129 -1.10 -3.52 -8.66
C LEU A 129 -2.55 -3.07 -8.45
N SER A 130 -3.07 -2.43 -9.49
CA SER A 130 -4.50 -2.15 -9.61
C SER A 130 -5.24 -3.48 -9.63
N SER A 131 -6.10 -3.70 -8.64
CA SER A 131 -6.97 -4.86 -8.49
C SER A 131 -7.63 -5.21 -9.83
N ARG A 132 -7.48 -6.47 -10.28
CA ARG A 132 -8.22 -7.02 -11.42
C ARG A 132 -9.71 -6.95 -11.08
N ALA A 133 -10.41 -6.00 -11.68
CA ALA A 133 -11.88 -6.02 -11.74
C ALA A 133 -12.30 -7.29 -12.48
N GLY A 134 -12.92 -8.22 -11.74
CA GLY A 134 -13.49 -9.44 -12.30
C GLY A 134 -14.73 -9.10 -13.13
N CYS A 135 -14.54 -8.80 -14.41
CA CYS A 135 -15.59 -8.97 -15.40
C CYS A 135 -15.56 -10.44 -15.82
N GLY A 136 -16.65 -11.16 -15.56
CA GLY A 136 -16.78 -12.58 -15.92
C GLY A 136 -16.59 -12.82 -17.42
N GLY A 137 -15.89 -13.90 -17.75
CA GLY A 137 -15.93 -14.49 -19.10
C GLY A 137 -14.59 -14.92 -19.68
N CYS A 138 -14.33 -16.23 -19.57
CA CYS A 138 -13.48 -17.08 -20.42
C CYS A 138 -11.95 -17.11 -20.22
N PRO A 139 -11.33 -18.31 -20.19
CA PRO A 139 -9.90 -18.48 -19.97
C PRO A 139 -9.13 -18.45 -21.29
N ARG A 140 -7.95 -17.82 -21.32
CA ARG A 140 -6.88 -18.23 -22.23
C ARG A 140 -5.50 -17.94 -21.63
N SER A 141 -4.65 -18.95 -21.73
CA SER A 141 -3.31 -19.04 -21.16
C SER A 141 -2.22 -18.50 -22.09
N ARG A 142 -1.04 -18.31 -21.47
CA ARG A 142 0.33 -18.29 -22.02
C ARG A 142 0.86 -16.97 -22.55
N GLY A 143 2.11 -16.71 -22.14
CA GLY A 143 2.95 -15.66 -22.67
C GLY A 143 3.32 -15.86 -24.14
N GLN A 144 4.13 -14.91 -24.60
CA GLN A 144 4.57 -14.62 -25.98
C GLN A 144 3.58 -13.81 -26.84
N ALA A 145 3.84 -12.50 -26.92
CA ALA A 145 4.24 -11.80 -28.15
C ALA A 145 4.52 -10.33 -27.76
N VAL A 146 5.77 -9.98 -27.44
CA VAL A 146 6.81 -9.47 -28.36
C VAL A 146 6.45 -8.12 -28.98
N ALA A 147 7.36 -7.18 -28.75
CA ALA A 147 7.70 -5.97 -29.47
C ALA A 147 6.96 -5.60 -30.77
N ASP A 148 6.88 -4.28 -30.95
CA ASP A 148 6.65 -3.52 -32.19
C ASP A 148 5.22 -3.06 -32.52
N ARG A 149 4.97 -1.76 -32.32
CA ARG A 149 4.89 -0.80 -33.45
C ARG A 149 4.82 0.66 -33.01
N LEU A 150 5.94 1.34 -33.26
CA LEU A 150 6.10 2.66 -33.90
C LEU A 150 5.53 3.95 -33.28
N ARG A 151 6.49 4.85 -33.03
CA ARG A 151 6.42 6.32 -32.85
C ARG A 151 5.57 7.04 -33.91
N GLY A 152 4.96 8.16 -33.51
CA GLY A 152 4.53 9.22 -34.44
C GLY A 152 3.99 10.50 -33.76
N LEU A 153 4.81 11.57 -33.81
CA LEU A 153 4.49 13.01 -33.87
C LEU A 153 4.03 13.77 -32.59
N GLY A 154 4.76 14.83 -32.21
CA GLY A 154 4.59 15.71 -31.01
C GLY A 154 3.61 16.89 -31.21
N PRO A 155 3.79 18.11 -30.61
CA PRO A 155 4.64 18.54 -29.49
C PRO A 155 3.85 19.20 -28.29
N SER A 156 4.57 19.43 -27.18
CA SER A 156 4.35 20.36 -26.05
C SER A 156 2.92 20.77 -25.64
N ILE A 157 2.49 20.32 -24.45
CA ILE A 157 1.62 21.10 -23.55
C ILE A 157 2.19 20.98 -22.13
N SER A 158 2.56 22.13 -21.54
CA SER A 158 2.76 22.28 -20.10
C SER A 158 1.43 22.01 -19.41
N GLY A 159 1.39 21.00 -18.57
CA GLY A 159 0.26 20.73 -17.70
C GLY A 159 0.81 20.13 -16.43
N ASP A 160 0.53 20.80 -15.32
CA ASP A 160 0.66 20.23 -13.98
C ASP A 160 0.16 18.79 -14.02
N ARG A 161 1.09 17.85 -13.80
CA ARG A 161 0.73 16.45 -13.59
C ARG A 161 0.14 16.39 -12.20
N GLU A 162 -1.15 16.67 -12.13
CA GLU A 162 -2.04 16.12 -11.14
C GLU A 162 -1.77 14.60 -11.14
N ILE A 163 -1.02 14.13 -10.14
CA ILE A 163 -0.81 12.72 -9.90
C ILE A 163 -2.14 12.21 -9.36
N VAL A 164 -3.09 11.98 -10.26
CA VAL A 164 -4.30 11.23 -9.98
C VAL A 164 -3.86 9.79 -9.84
N THR A 165 -3.48 9.42 -8.61
CA THR A 165 -3.34 8.02 -8.20
C THR A 165 -4.70 7.36 -8.31
N ARG A 166 -4.99 6.79 -9.48
CA ARG A 166 -6.19 6.01 -9.73
C ARG A 166 -6.14 4.74 -8.88
N GLY A 167 -6.96 4.71 -7.82
CA GLY A 167 -7.27 3.47 -7.10
C GLY A 167 -6.68 3.36 -5.69
N TRP A 168 -6.86 4.39 -4.85
CA TRP A 168 -6.92 4.19 -3.40
C TRP A 168 -8.34 3.83 -3.00
#